data_AF-A0A8T3LJW5-F1
#
_entry.id   AF-A0A8T3LJW5-F1
#
_cell.length_a   1.000
_cell.length_b   1.000
_cell.length_c   1.000
_cell.angle_alpha   90.00
_cell.angle_beta   90.00
_cell.angle_gamma   90.00
#
_symmetry.space_group_name_H-M   'P 1'
#
loop_
_entity.id
_entity.type
_entity.pdbx_description
1 polymer ?
#
loop_
_entity_poly.entity_id
_entity_poly.type
_entity_poly.pdbx_seq_one_letter_code
_entity_poly.pdbx_strand_id
1 'polypeptide(L)' 'MIEHTVEIPTKDGKTTTFITHPERGGPFPVVIFYMDAPAIREELRDMARRLGTSGYYVMLPNM' A
#
# COMPACT_ATOMS: atom_id res chain seq x y z
N MET A 1 4.82 12.35 3.21
CA MET A 1 3.96 11.17 3.02
C MET A 1 4.06 10.32 4.26
N ILE A 2 2.96 9.70 4.71
CA ILE A 2 3.01 8.74 5.81
C ILE A 2 3.10 7.34 5.22
N GLU A 3 4.09 6.58 5.66
CA GLU A 3 4.35 5.21 5.23
C GLU A 3 4.42 4.29 6.44
N HIS A 4 3.81 3.11 6.32
CA HIS A 4 3.93 2.07 7.32
C HIS A 4 3.72 0.71 6.68
N THR A 5 4.30 -0.32 7.29
CA THR A 5 4.09 -1.72 6.89
C THR A 5 3.35 -2.41 8.01
N VAL A 6 2.29 -3.12 7.67
CA VAL A 6 1.43 -3.83 8.63
C VAL A 6 1.26 -5.28 8.22
N GLU A 7 1.06 -6.14 9.22
CA GLU A 7 0.67 -7.53 9.00
C GLU A 7 -0.86 -7.63 9.07
N ILE A 8 -1.49 -7.93 7.94
CA ILE A 8 -2.95 -8.08 7.86
C ILE A 8 -3.29 -9.57 8.03
N PRO A 9 -4.09 -9.96 9.04
CA PRO A 9 -4.58 -11.33 9.16
C PRO A 9 -5.51 -11.70 8.00
N THR A 10 -5.25 -12.84 7.37
CA THR A 10 -6.09 -13.45 6.33
C THR A 10 -6.44 -14.89 6.73
N LYS A 11 -7.24 -15.60 5.92
CA LYS A 11 -7.60 -17.01 6.17
C LYS A 11 -6.39 -17.95 6.04
N ASP A 12 -5.44 -17.59 5.19
CA ASP A 12 -4.29 -18.44 4.83
C ASP A 12 -2.99 -18.04 5.55
N GLY A 13 -3.04 -17.02 6.40
CA GLY A 13 -1.87 -16.55 7.16
C GLY A 13 -1.92 -15.05 7.43
N LYS A 14 -0.75 -14.44 7.58
CA LYS A 14 -0.62 -12.98 7.63
C LYS A 14 -0.05 -12.48 6.31
N THR A 15 -0.60 -11.38 5.81
CA THR A 15 -0.11 -10.70 4.62
C THR A 15 0.57 -9.39 5.01
N THR A 16 1.88 -9.34 4.83
CA THR A 16 2.66 -8.10 4.91
C THR A 16 2.12 -7.11 3.87
N THR A 17 1.70 -5.94 4.31
CA THR A 17 1.10 -4.91 3.46
C THR A 17 1.83 -3.60 3.66
N PHE A 18 2.37 -3.05 2.58
CA PHE A 18 2.89 -1.69 2.56
C PHE A 18 1.75 -0.70 2.37
N ILE A 19 1.71 0.35 3.19
CA ILE A 19 0.68 1.38 3.13
C ILE A 19 1.34 2.75 2.98
N THR A 20 0.80 3.57 2.08
CA THR A 20 1.21 4.97 1.90
C THR A 20 0.00 5.88 1.67
N HIS A 21 0.00 7.05 2.30
CA HIS A 21 -1.06 8.05 2.14
C HIS A 21 -0.57 9.48 2.42
N PRO A 22 -1.29 10.52 1.96
CA PRO A 22 -0.95 11.90 2.26
C PRO A 22 -0.90 12.20 3.76
N GLU A 23 -0.08 13.18 4.13
CA GLU A 23 -0.01 13.73 5.50
C GLU A 23 -1.17 14.66 5.85
N ARG A 24 -1.91 15.16 4.84
CA ARG A 24 -3.02 16.10 5.04
C ARG A 24 -4.20 15.44 5.76
N GLY A 25 -5.18 16.24 6.19
CA GLY A 25 -6.43 15.71 6.73
C GLY A 25 -7.18 14.87 5.69
N GLY A 26 -7.59 13.66 6.08
CA GLY A 26 -8.47 12.78 5.30
C GLY A 26 -9.95 13.20 5.36
N PRO A 27 -10.87 12.37 4.84
CA PRO A 27 -10.67 11.01 4.34
C PRO A 27 -10.04 10.94 2.94
N PHE A 28 -9.43 9.79 2.62
CA PHE A 28 -8.85 9.52 1.31
C PHE A 28 -9.54 8.31 0.64
N PRO A 29 -9.76 8.34 -0.69
CA PRO A 29 -10.17 7.15 -1.42
C PRO A 29 -9.10 6.05 -1.32
N VAL A 30 -9.53 4.81 -1.07
CA VAL A 30 -8.64 3.65 -0.88
C VAL A 30 -8.36 2.97 -2.22
N VAL A 31 -7.10 2.62 -2.45
CA VAL A 31 -6.63 1.82 -3.59
C VAL A 31 -5.94 0.58 -3.05
N ILE A 32 -6.37 -0.60 -3.49
CA ILE A 32 -5.62 -1.85 -3.29
C ILE A 32 -4.79 -2.07 -4.55
N PHE A 33 -3.48 -1.99 -4.41
CA PHE A 33 -2.53 -2.15 -5.50
C PHE A 33 -1.87 -3.52 -5.40
N TYR A 34 -1.97 -4.32 -6.46
CA TYR A 34 -1.35 -5.64 -6.53
C TYR A 34 -0.17 -5.64 -7.49
N MET A 35 0.77 -6.52 -7.18
CA MET A 35 1.93 -6.83 -7.99
C MET A 35 1.57 -7.66 -9.23
N ASP A 36 2.35 -7.48 -10.28
CA ASP A 36 2.28 -8.23 -11.54
C ASP A 36 2.94 -9.62 -11.44
N ALA A 37 3.82 -9.79 -10.46
CA ALA A 37 4.52 -11.03 -10.15
C ALA A 37 4.78 -11.09 -8.63
N PRO A 38 5.11 -12.26 -8.05
CA PRO A 38 5.30 -12.41 -6.61
C PRO A 38 6.34 -11.45 -6.01
N ALA A 39 6.17 -11.15 -4.72
CA ALA A 39 6.99 -10.27 -3.89
C ALA A 39 6.90 -8.75 -4.17
N ILE A 40 6.96 -7.95 -3.10
CA ILE A 40 7.03 -6.48 -3.17
C ILE A 40 8.44 -6.04 -3.55
N ARG A 41 8.61 -5.54 -4.77
CA ARG A 41 9.81 -4.83 -5.22
C ARG A 41 9.72 -3.34 -4.88
N GLU A 42 10.86 -2.65 -4.79
CA GLU A 42 10.91 -1.23 -4.45
C GLU A 42 10.16 -0.37 -5.49
N GLU A 43 10.20 -0.77 -6.77
CA GLU A 43 9.48 -0.07 -7.84
C GLU A 43 7.97 -0.06 -7.61
N LEU A 44 7.41 -1.12 -7.00
CA LEU A 44 5.99 -1.17 -6.64
C LEU A 44 5.67 -0.23 -5.48
N ARG A 45 6.60 -0.04 -4.52
CA ARG A 45 6.44 0.96 -3.46
C ARG A 45 6.49 2.37 -4.04
N ASP A 46 7.38 2.64 -4.98
CA ASP A 46 7.44 3.92 -5.69
C ASP A 46 6.15 4.21 -6.48
N MET A 47 5.59 3.21 -7.15
CA MET A 47 4.28 3.33 -7.80
C MET A 47 3.17 3.62 -6.79
N ALA A 48 3.14 2.92 -5.65
CA ALA A 48 2.18 3.18 -4.59
C ALA A 48 2.32 4.60 -4.03
N ARG A 49 3.55 5.10 -3.83
CA ARG A 49 3.81 6.49 -3.40
C ARG A 49 3.30 7.51 -4.39
N ARG A 50 3.47 7.29 -5.70
CA ARG A 50 2.94 8.17 -6.76
C ARG A 50 1.42 8.26 -6.73
N LEU A 51 0.74 7.17 -6.42
CA LEU A 51 -0.71 7.19 -6.17
C LEU A 51 -1.00 7.95 -4.86
N GLY A 52 -0.24 7.69 -3.80
CA GLY A 52 -0.36 8.39 -2.54
C GLY A 52 -0.24 9.91 -2.66
N THR A 53 0.72 10.44 -3.43
CA THR A 53 0.88 11.88 -3.67
C THR A 53 -0.31 12.50 -4.42
N SER A 54 -1.08 11.69 -5.16
CA SER A 54 -2.30 12.10 -5.85
C SER A 54 -3.53 12.17 -4.93
N GLY A 55 -3.39 11.82 -3.64
CA GLY A 55 -4.45 11.94 -2.65
C GLY A 55 -5.13 10.63 -2.24
N TYR A 56 -4.55 9.49 -2.58
CA TYR A 56 -5.10 8.16 -2.29
C TYR A 56 -4.48 7.54 -1.03
N TYR A 57 -5.26 6.70 -0.34
CA TYR A 57 -4.74 5.77 0.66
C TYR A 57 -4.45 4.44 -0.03
N VAL A 58 -3.18 4.12 -0.22
CA VAL A 58 -2.76 3.00 -1.06
C VAL A 58 -2.28 1.86 -0.19
N MET A 59 -2.85 0.69 -0.39
CA MET A 59 -2.45 -0.56 0.26
C MET A 59 -1.84 -1.48 -0.80
N LEU A 60 -0.62 -1.95 -0.58
CA LEU A 60 0.11 -2.89 -1.42
C LEU A 60 0.37 -4.18 -0.61
N PRO A 61 -0.54 -5.17 -0.68
CA PRO A 61 -0.38 -6.44 -0.02
C PRO A 61 0.64 -7.31 -0.75
N ASN A 62 1.48 -8.01 0.00
CA ASN A 62 2.40 -9.01 -0.54
C ASN A 62 1.65 -10.32 -0.83
N MET A 63 1.65 -10.75 -2.10
CA MET A 63 1.07 -12.02 -2.55
C MET A 63 2.16 -13.02 -2.92
#